data_AF-A0A9E0YEE6-F1
#
_entry.id   AF-A0A9E0YEE6-F1
#
_cell.length_a   1.000
_cell.length_b   1.000
_cell.length_c   1.000
_cell.angle_alpha   90.00
_cell.angle_beta   90.00
_cell.angle_gamma   90.00
#
_symmetry.space_group_name_H-M   'P 1'
#
loop_
_entity.id
_entity.type
_entity.pdbx_description
1 polymer ?
#
loop_
_entity_poly.entity_id
_entity_poly.type
_entity_poly.pdbx_seq_one_letter_code
_entity_poly.pdbx_strand_id
1 'polypeptide(L)'
;MTVRLDPLPAGVRTLANYAPDWGPFAVLPPNERPKGPRAMTSREGIGDRLRAAAFAEIQAYYGFLWAAEKFDDAPEALRVNWRGLALAEERHLNWLLNRMKELGIAVDERGVSDWLWTSLVKCANAREFAVYIANSEERGRLAGARFCEAMMAVDPTTAKIFGKIAEEEVEHIRLATKFYPDAAVVSPVL
;
A
#
# COMPACT_ATOMS: atom_id res chain seq x y z
N MET A 1 -12.91 -12.84 2.67
CA MET A 1 -11.85 -13.70 2.14
C MET A 1 -10.60 -13.25 2.85
N THR A 2 -10.08 -14.06 3.76
CA THR A 2 -8.78 -13.76 4.36
C THR A 2 -7.74 -14.22 3.35
N VAL A 3 -7.00 -13.28 2.77
CA VAL A 3 -5.84 -13.65 1.95
C VAL A 3 -4.72 -14.00 2.91
N ARG A 4 -4.21 -15.22 2.78
CA ARG A 4 -2.97 -15.61 3.43
C ARG A 4 -1.85 -15.19 2.48
N LEU A 5 -1.09 -14.18 2.87
CA LEU A 5 0.08 -13.74 2.13
C LEU A 5 1.21 -14.74 2.32
N ASP A 6 1.96 -15.00 1.25
CA ASP A 6 3.11 -15.89 1.33
C ASP A 6 4.25 -15.19 2.06
N PRO A 7 5.03 -15.92 2.88
CA PRO A 7 6.22 -15.35 3.49
C PRO A 7 7.24 -14.99 2.42
N LEU A 8 8.09 -13.99 2.70
CA LEU A 8 9.27 -13.76 1.88
C LEU A 8 10.15 -15.01 1.82
N PRO A 9 10.73 -15.33 0.64
CA PRO A 9 11.62 -16.47 0.53
C PRO A 9 12.87 -16.28 1.41
N ALA A 10 13.36 -17.38 1.97
CA ALA A 10 14.63 -17.36 2.70
C ALA A 10 15.75 -16.83 1.79
N GLY A 11 16.54 -15.88 2.29
CA GLY A 11 17.61 -15.26 1.50
C GLY A 11 17.13 -14.23 0.48
N VAL A 12 15.91 -13.69 0.59
CA VAL A 12 15.38 -12.62 -0.29
C VAL A 12 16.39 -11.49 -0.56
N ARG A 13 17.25 -11.17 0.41
CA ARG A 13 18.33 -10.18 0.31
C ARG A 13 19.26 -10.38 -0.91
N THR A 14 19.47 -11.63 -1.35
CA THR A 14 20.36 -12.00 -2.47
C THR A 14 19.64 -12.18 -3.80
N LEU A 15 18.30 -12.09 -3.83
CA LEU A 15 17.53 -12.24 -5.06
C LEU A 15 17.52 -10.91 -5.82
N ALA A 16 18.16 -10.87 -6.99
CA ALA A 16 18.30 -9.63 -7.76
C ALA A 16 16.98 -9.08 -8.29
N ASN A 17 16.00 -9.95 -8.59
CA ASN A 17 14.72 -9.58 -9.22
C ASN A 17 13.53 -10.26 -8.53
N TYR A 18 13.55 -10.37 -7.20
CA TYR A 18 12.39 -10.91 -6.50
C TYR A 18 11.19 -9.99 -6.71
N ALA A 19 10.06 -10.58 -7.06
CA ALA A 19 8.75 -9.97 -7.02
C ALA A 19 7.81 -10.96 -6.33
N PRO A 20 7.00 -10.52 -5.36
CA PRO A 20 5.95 -11.35 -4.78
C PRO A 20 4.97 -11.85 -5.84
N ASP A 21 4.28 -12.95 -5.53
CA ASP A 21 3.08 -13.29 -6.27
C ASP A 21 1.99 -12.27 -5.92
N TRP A 22 1.56 -11.54 -6.94
CA TRP A 22 0.51 -10.52 -6.84
C TRP A 22 -0.89 -11.11 -6.97
N GLY A 23 -1.04 -12.42 -7.16
CA GLY A 23 -2.34 -13.08 -7.18
C GLY A 23 -3.19 -12.70 -5.95
N PRO A 24 -4.48 -12.40 -6.11
CA PRO A 24 -5.31 -12.55 -7.31
C PRO A 24 -5.39 -11.27 -8.18
N PHE A 25 -4.51 -10.29 -8.03
CA PHE A 25 -4.59 -9.04 -8.78
C PHE A 25 -4.16 -9.22 -10.24
N ALA A 26 -4.90 -8.59 -11.15
CA ALA A 26 -4.49 -8.49 -12.56
C ALA A 26 -3.40 -7.41 -12.70
N VAL A 27 -2.13 -7.78 -12.58
CA VAL A 27 -1.02 -6.83 -12.73
C VAL A 27 -0.75 -6.57 -14.20
N LEU A 28 -0.74 -5.29 -14.57
CA LEU A 28 -0.46 -4.86 -15.94
C LEU A 28 1.03 -4.94 -16.27
N PRO A 29 1.38 -5.14 -17.55
CA PRO A 29 2.75 -5.00 -18.01
C PRO A 29 3.35 -3.62 -17.68
N PRO A 30 4.68 -3.49 -17.47
CA PRO A 30 5.32 -2.23 -17.06
C PRO A 30 5.11 -1.03 -18.01
N ASN A 31 4.81 -1.29 -19.29
CA ASN A 31 4.55 -0.28 -20.32
C ASN A 31 3.07 0.13 -20.42
N GLU A 32 2.19 -0.46 -19.61
CA GLU A 32 0.77 -0.15 -19.56
C GLU A 32 0.40 0.62 -18.29
N ARG A 33 -0.66 1.42 -18.39
CA ARG A 33 -1.19 2.19 -17.25
C ARG A 33 -2.57 1.70 -16.87
N PRO A 34 -2.89 1.57 -15.57
CA PRO A 34 -4.25 1.36 -15.11
C PRO A 34 -5.16 2.43 -15.69
N LYS A 35 -6.30 1.99 -16.22
CA LYS A 35 -7.34 2.92 -16.68
C LYS A 35 -7.83 3.74 -15.48
N GLY A 36 -8.18 5.01 -15.72
CA GLY A 36 -8.73 5.88 -14.67
C GLY A 36 -9.94 5.29 -13.94
N PRO A 37 -10.18 5.68 -12.66
CA PRO A 37 -11.31 5.20 -11.90
C PRO A 37 -12.62 5.70 -12.51
N ARG A 38 -13.64 4.83 -12.53
CA ARG A 38 -15.01 5.19 -12.91
C ARG A 38 -15.64 6.09 -11.84
N ALA A 39 -16.83 6.62 -12.15
CA ALA A 39 -17.58 7.50 -11.26
C ALA A 39 -17.79 6.86 -9.88
N MET A 40 -17.50 7.61 -8.82
CA MET A 40 -17.55 7.11 -7.45
C MET A 40 -18.97 6.77 -6.96
N THR A 41 -19.99 7.28 -7.67
CA THR A 41 -21.40 6.96 -7.42
C THR A 41 -21.82 5.59 -7.96
N SER A 42 -20.97 4.91 -8.74
CA SER A 42 -21.25 3.56 -9.23
C SER A 42 -20.48 2.50 -8.44
N ARG A 43 -21.06 1.31 -8.35
CA ARG A 43 -20.43 0.12 -7.75
C ARG A 43 -19.06 -0.14 -8.38
N GLU A 44 -18.97 0.02 -9.69
CA GLU A 44 -17.77 -0.12 -10.50
C GLU A 44 -16.67 0.87 -10.09
N GLY A 45 -17.01 2.15 -9.87
CA GLY A 45 -16.05 3.15 -9.44
C GLY A 45 -15.62 3.01 -7.98
N ILE A 46 -16.48 2.48 -7.11
CA ILE A 46 -16.11 2.06 -5.75
C ILE A 46 -15.11 0.90 -5.84
N GLY A 47 -15.38 -0.09 -6.68
CA GLY A 47 -14.48 -1.22 -6.93
C GLY A 47 -13.11 -0.81 -7.45
N ASP A 48 -13.04 0.19 -8.33
CA ASP A 48 -11.77 0.71 -8.82
C ASP A 48 -10.89 1.27 -7.71
N ARG A 49 -11.49 1.97 -6.73
CA ARG A 49 -10.78 2.55 -5.59
C ARG A 49 -10.36 1.48 -4.59
N LEU A 50 -11.26 0.56 -4.26
CA LEU A 50 -10.96 -0.58 -3.37
C LEU A 50 -9.81 -1.42 -3.92
N ARG A 51 -9.82 -1.73 -5.22
CA ARG A 51 -8.80 -2.54 -5.87
C ARG A 51 -7.44 -1.84 -5.92
N ALA A 52 -7.43 -0.54 -6.26
CA ALA A 52 -6.20 0.25 -6.27
C ALA A 52 -5.59 0.37 -4.87
N ALA A 53 -6.40 0.64 -3.85
CA ALA A 53 -5.95 0.70 -2.47
C ALA A 53 -5.44 -0.66 -2.00
N ALA A 54 -6.21 -1.73 -2.21
CA ALA A 54 -5.82 -3.09 -1.80
C ALA A 54 -4.50 -3.50 -2.45
N PHE A 55 -4.27 -3.10 -3.71
CA PHE A 55 -3.00 -3.40 -4.37
C PHE A 55 -1.83 -2.54 -3.87
N ALA A 56 -2.10 -1.34 -3.35
CA ALA A 56 -1.08 -0.57 -2.64
C ALA A 56 -0.72 -1.24 -1.30
N GLU A 57 -1.72 -1.68 -0.53
CA GLU A 57 -1.50 -2.35 0.77
C GLU A 57 -0.60 -3.59 0.64
N ILE A 58 -0.87 -4.47 -0.34
CA ILE A 58 -0.04 -5.67 -0.52
C ILE A 58 1.39 -5.33 -0.99
N GLN A 59 1.56 -4.26 -1.77
CA GLN A 59 2.89 -3.79 -2.16
C GLN A 59 3.66 -3.20 -0.97
N ALA A 60 2.99 -2.43 -0.10
CA ALA A 60 3.55 -1.89 1.13
C ALA A 60 3.92 -3.00 2.12
N TYR A 61 3.03 -4.00 2.30
CA TYR A 61 3.28 -5.21 3.09
C TYR A 61 4.62 -5.86 2.73
N TYR A 62 4.76 -6.24 1.46
CA TYR A 62 5.99 -6.89 0.99
C TYR A 62 7.17 -5.92 0.98
N GLY A 63 6.94 -4.64 0.70
CA GLY A 63 7.95 -3.59 0.76
C GLY A 63 8.61 -3.48 2.12
N PHE A 64 7.82 -3.43 3.19
CA PHE A 64 8.32 -3.37 4.57
C PHE A 64 9.09 -4.62 4.97
N LEU A 65 8.55 -5.80 4.68
CA LEU A 65 9.25 -7.05 4.98
C LEU A 65 10.57 -7.13 4.18
N TRP A 66 10.55 -6.73 2.92
CA TRP A 66 11.73 -6.75 2.07
C TRP A 66 12.79 -5.78 2.59
N ALA A 67 12.43 -4.56 2.96
CA ALA A 67 13.34 -3.57 3.49
C ALA A 67 13.97 -4.00 4.83
N ALA A 68 13.16 -4.62 5.71
CA ALA A 68 13.64 -5.15 6.99
C ALA A 68 14.70 -6.24 6.83
N GLU A 69 14.65 -7.00 5.74
CA GLU A 69 15.65 -8.02 5.40
C GLU A 69 16.79 -7.49 4.50
N LYS A 70 16.55 -6.45 3.70
CA LYS A 70 17.48 -5.96 2.68
C LYS A 70 18.53 -5.01 3.24
N PHE A 71 18.14 -4.07 4.11
CA PHE A 71 18.95 -2.93 4.48
C PHE A 71 19.67 -3.15 5.81
N ASP A 72 20.94 -3.55 5.73
CA ASP A 72 21.81 -3.71 6.89
C ASP A 72 22.14 -2.37 7.59
N ASP A 73 21.99 -1.25 6.88
CA ASP A 73 22.16 0.10 7.41
C ASP A 73 20.95 0.59 8.23
N ALA A 74 19.83 -0.13 8.22
CA ALA A 74 18.68 0.17 9.06
C ALA A 74 18.92 -0.24 10.53
N PRO A 75 18.71 0.65 11.52
CA PRO A 75 18.73 0.26 12.93
C PRO A 75 17.76 -0.90 13.20
N GLU A 76 18.12 -1.83 14.09
CA GLU A 76 17.26 -2.99 14.41
C GLU A 76 15.84 -2.56 14.83
N ALA A 77 15.74 -1.49 15.63
CA ALA A 77 14.45 -0.94 16.02
C ALA A 77 13.59 -0.50 14.81
N LEU A 78 14.20 0.06 13.77
CA LEU A 78 13.48 0.42 12.54
C LEU A 78 13.01 -0.83 11.78
N ARG A 79 13.87 -1.85 11.67
CA ARG A 79 13.52 -3.13 11.03
C ARG A 79 12.37 -3.84 11.75
N VAL A 80 12.35 -3.82 13.09
CA VAL A 80 11.22 -4.31 13.90
C VAL A 80 9.95 -3.50 13.62
N ASN A 81 10.04 -2.17 13.55
CA ASN A 81 8.87 -1.33 13.26
C ASN A 81 8.32 -1.58 11.85
N TRP A 82 9.17 -1.75 10.83
CA TRP A 82 8.72 -2.12 9.48
C TRP A 82 7.97 -3.45 9.47
N ARG A 83 8.46 -4.48 10.18
CA ARG A 83 7.73 -5.75 10.32
C ARG A 83 6.37 -5.55 11.00
N GLY A 84 6.28 -4.64 11.98
CA GLY A 84 5.02 -4.25 12.61
C GLY A 84 4.05 -3.54 11.65
N LEU A 85 4.56 -2.62 10.83
CA LEU A 85 3.77 -1.93 9.80
C LEU A 85 3.27 -2.89 8.72
N ALA A 86 4.06 -3.88 8.31
CA ALA A 86 3.58 -4.94 7.42
C ALA A 86 2.32 -5.63 7.98
N LEU A 87 2.25 -5.89 9.29
CA LEU A 87 1.03 -6.45 9.90
C LEU A 87 -0.16 -5.47 9.90
N ALA A 88 0.07 -4.16 9.82
CA ALA A 88 -0.99 -3.18 9.56
C ALA A 88 -1.50 -3.29 8.12
N GLU A 89 -0.60 -3.36 7.14
CA GLU A 89 -0.99 -3.41 5.72
C GLU A 89 -1.75 -4.69 5.37
N GLU A 90 -1.35 -5.83 5.95
CA GLU A 90 -2.12 -7.09 5.80
C GLU A 90 -3.55 -6.92 6.32
N ARG A 91 -3.72 -6.18 7.41
CA ARG A 91 -5.03 -5.96 8.03
C ARG A 91 -5.88 -5.02 7.18
N HIS A 92 -5.29 -3.94 6.66
CA HIS A 92 -5.93 -3.01 5.73
C HIS A 92 -6.35 -3.70 4.43
N LEU A 93 -5.44 -4.48 3.84
CA LEU A 93 -5.69 -5.33 2.69
C LEU A 93 -6.93 -6.20 2.94
N ASN A 94 -6.98 -6.89 4.07
CA ASN A 94 -8.12 -7.74 4.42
C ASN A 94 -9.43 -6.97 4.55
N TRP A 95 -9.43 -5.73 5.08
CA TRP A 95 -10.64 -4.88 5.09
C TRP A 95 -11.13 -4.59 3.67
N LEU A 96 -10.22 -4.20 2.78
CA LEU A 96 -10.55 -3.83 1.40
C LEU A 96 -11.02 -5.04 0.58
N LEU A 97 -10.34 -6.19 0.71
CA LEU A 97 -10.73 -7.43 0.03
C LEU A 97 -12.07 -7.97 0.52
N ASN A 98 -12.31 -7.92 1.84
CA ASN A 98 -13.62 -8.28 2.39
C ASN A 98 -14.72 -7.36 1.84
N ARG A 99 -14.45 -6.05 1.75
CA ARG A 99 -15.42 -5.11 1.21
C ARG A 99 -15.72 -5.36 -0.27
N MET A 100 -14.69 -5.64 -1.09
CA MET A 100 -14.92 -6.03 -2.49
C MET A 100 -15.77 -7.30 -2.59
N LYS A 101 -15.51 -8.31 -1.75
CA LYS A 101 -16.33 -9.52 -1.70
C LYS A 101 -17.79 -9.23 -1.36
N GLU A 102 -18.06 -8.39 -0.36
CA GLU A 102 -19.42 -7.99 0.03
C GLU A 102 -20.18 -7.31 -1.12
N LEU A 103 -19.49 -6.49 -1.91
CA LEU A 103 -20.05 -5.80 -3.07
C LEU A 103 -20.08 -6.68 -4.34
N GLY A 104 -19.61 -7.92 -4.26
CA GLY A 104 -19.48 -8.83 -5.40
C GLY A 104 -18.51 -8.32 -6.47
N ILE A 105 -17.53 -7.50 -6.09
CA ILE A 105 -16.53 -6.91 -6.99
C ILE A 105 -15.35 -7.87 -7.11
N ALA A 106 -14.96 -8.16 -8.35
CA ALA A 106 -13.82 -9.03 -8.60
C ALA A 106 -12.50 -8.26 -8.50
N VAL A 107 -11.50 -8.89 -7.88
CA VAL A 107 -10.17 -8.31 -7.62
C VAL A 107 -9.36 -8.19 -8.92
N ASP A 108 -9.60 -9.08 -9.88
CA ASP A 108 -8.92 -9.16 -11.18
C ASP A 108 -9.67 -8.45 -12.32
N GLU A 109 -10.85 -7.87 -12.07
CA GLU A 109 -11.71 -7.25 -13.10
C GLU A 109 -10.99 -6.15 -13.91
N ARG A 110 -10.03 -5.44 -13.29
CA ARG A 110 -9.24 -4.41 -13.97
C ARG A 110 -7.79 -4.45 -13.53
N GLY A 111 -6.94 -4.09 -14.48
CA GLY A 111 -5.51 -4.01 -14.30
C GLY A 111 -5.06 -3.01 -13.24
N VAL A 112 -4.07 -3.40 -12.44
CA VAL A 112 -3.34 -2.58 -11.47
C VAL A 112 -1.85 -2.52 -11.84
N SER A 113 -1.10 -1.58 -11.25
CA SER A 113 0.33 -1.39 -11.54
C SER A 113 1.17 -1.62 -10.29
N ASP A 114 2.25 -2.38 -10.42
CA ASP A 114 3.23 -2.69 -9.37
C ASP A 114 4.30 -1.59 -9.21
N TRP A 115 3.96 -0.36 -9.61
CA TRP A 115 4.89 0.76 -9.62
C TRP A 115 5.45 1.09 -8.22
N LEU A 116 4.64 0.93 -7.17
CA LEU A 116 5.10 1.16 -5.80
C LEU A 116 6.20 0.17 -5.45
N TRP A 117 5.95 -1.13 -5.63
CA TRP A 117 6.95 -2.19 -5.41
C TRP A 117 8.23 -1.94 -6.22
N THR A 118 8.10 -1.75 -7.53
CA THR A 118 9.25 -1.57 -8.43
C THR A 118 10.07 -0.31 -8.10
N SER A 119 9.47 0.68 -7.45
CA SER A 119 10.18 1.86 -6.96
C SER A 119 10.84 1.61 -5.60
N LEU A 120 10.16 0.92 -4.68
CA LEU A 120 10.71 0.56 -3.37
C LEU A 120 11.97 -0.31 -3.49
N VAL A 121 11.95 -1.31 -4.37
CA VAL A 121 13.11 -2.22 -4.56
C VAL A 121 14.31 -1.56 -5.24
N LYS A 122 14.17 -0.33 -5.75
CA LYS A 122 15.26 0.47 -6.33
C LYS A 122 15.93 1.39 -5.31
N CYS A 123 15.36 1.55 -4.11
CA CYS A 123 15.99 2.34 -3.06
C CYS A 123 17.35 1.75 -2.69
N ALA A 124 18.37 2.60 -2.59
CA ALA A 124 19.74 2.17 -2.38
C ALA A 124 20.07 1.90 -0.90
N ASN A 125 19.31 2.48 0.02
CA ASN A 125 19.56 2.44 1.46
C ASN A 125 18.26 2.59 2.27
N ALA A 126 18.34 2.32 3.56
CA ALA A 126 17.21 2.37 4.49
C ALA A 126 16.51 3.74 4.52
N ARG A 127 17.29 4.83 4.41
CA ARG A 127 16.75 6.20 4.40
C ARG A 127 15.92 6.46 3.16
N GLU A 128 16.42 6.12 1.97
CA GLU A 128 15.67 6.28 0.72
C GLU A 128 14.36 5.50 0.75
N PHE A 129 14.38 4.26 1.22
CA PHE A 129 13.18 3.45 1.37
C PHE A 129 12.17 4.11 2.33
N ALA A 130 12.62 4.45 3.55
CA ALA A 130 11.75 5.02 4.58
C ALA A 130 11.07 6.32 4.12
N VAL A 131 11.81 7.18 3.43
CA VAL A 131 11.29 8.46 2.92
C VAL A 131 10.35 8.23 1.75
N TYR A 132 10.71 7.33 0.84
CA TYR A 132 9.89 7.04 -0.33
C TYR A 132 8.53 6.45 0.07
N ILE A 133 8.53 5.44 0.94
CA ILE A 133 7.29 4.78 1.36
C ILE A 133 6.43 5.75 2.19
N ALA A 134 7.01 6.51 3.13
CA ALA A 134 6.24 7.49 3.91
C ALA A 134 5.61 8.58 3.02
N ASN A 135 6.30 9.05 1.98
CA ASN A 135 5.71 9.98 1.02
C ASN A 135 4.57 9.34 0.19
N SER A 136 4.69 8.06 -0.12
CA SER A 136 3.67 7.32 -0.87
C SER A 136 2.43 7.08 -0.02
N GLU A 137 2.63 6.69 1.24
CA GLU A 137 1.56 6.54 2.22
C GLU A 137 0.90 7.87 2.57
N GLU A 138 1.62 8.99 2.69
CA GLU A 138 0.98 10.28 2.91
C GLU A 138 0.05 10.69 1.75
N ARG A 139 0.43 10.40 0.51
CA ARG A 139 -0.45 10.61 -0.65
C ARG A 139 -1.67 9.69 -0.59
N GLY A 140 -1.47 8.42 -0.23
CA GLY A 140 -2.54 7.44 -0.03
C GLY A 140 -3.52 7.89 1.06
N ARG A 141 -3.00 8.31 2.21
CA ARG A 141 -3.72 8.83 3.36
C ARG A 141 -4.59 10.02 3.02
N LEU A 142 -4.02 11.05 2.38
CA LEU A 142 -4.76 12.25 1.98
C LEU A 142 -5.87 11.91 0.96
N ALA A 143 -5.58 11.02 0.02
CA ALA A 143 -6.59 10.53 -0.92
C ALA A 143 -7.70 9.75 -0.19
N GLY A 144 -7.34 8.85 0.74
CA GLY A 144 -8.27 8.07 1.55
C GLY A 144 -9.18 8.94 2.42
N ALA A 145 -8.64 9.97 3.08
CA ALA A 145 -9.40 10.93 3.87
C ALA A 145 -10.43 11.68 2.99
N ARG A 146 -9.99 12.21 1.84
CA ARG A 146 -10.90 12.85 0.88
C ARG A 146 -11.96 11.89 0.34
N PHE A 147 -11.60 10.63 0.11
CA PHE A 147 -12.56 9.62 -0.33
C PHE A 147 -13.57 9.26 0.75
N CYS A 148 -13.17 9.19 2.01
CA CYS A 148 -14.07 8.99 3.14
C CYS A 148 -15.17 10.05 3.16
N GLU A 149 -14.78 11.33 3.09
CA GLU A 149 -15.74 12.45 3.09
C GLU A 149 -16.68 12.38 1.89
N ALA A 150 -16.12 12.22 0.68
CA ALA A 150 -16.90 12.30 -0.55
C ALA A 150 -17.82 11.09 -0.76
N MET A 151 -17.50 9.93 -0.19
CA MET A 151 -18.27 8.70 -0.34
C MET A 151 -19.30 8.49 0.78
N MET A 152 -19.27 9.28 1.84
CA MET A 152 -20.12 9.07 3.02
C MET A 152 -21.62 9.02 2.69
N ALA A 153 -22.09 9.80 1.72
CA ALA A 153 -23.49 9.82 1.28
C ALA A 153 -23.84 8.71 0.26
N VAL A 154 -22.86 8.00 -0.27
CA VAL A 154 -23.02 6.99 -1.34
C VAL A 154 -22.84 5.58 -0.77
N ASP A 155 -21.71 5.34 -0.10
CA ASP A 155 -21.38 4.08 0.55
C ASP A 155 -20.66 4.37 1.88
N PRO A 156 -21.41 4.58 2.97
CA PRO A 156 -20.85 4.88 4.28
C PRO A 156 -19.91 3.80 4.81
N THR A 157 -20.11 2.55 4.43
CA THR A 157 -19.27 1.43 4.90
C THR A 157 -17.89 1.50 4.26
N THR A 158 -17.83 1.65 2.93
CA THR A 158 -16.54 1.82 2.23
C THR A 158 -15.85 3.10 2.66
N ALA A 159 -16.60 4.21 2.83
CA ALA A 159 -16.07 5.47 3.35
C ALA A 159 -15.34 5.29 4.69
N LYS A 160 -15.97 4.61 5.66
CA LYS A 160 -15.39 4.35 6.97
C LYS A 160 -14.12 3.48 6.92
N ILE A 161 -14.04 2.52 5.99
CA ILE A 161 -12.82 1.72 5.79
C ILE A 161 -11.66 2.62 5.35
N PHE A 162 -11.86 3.44 4.31
CA PHE A 162 -10.83 4.38 3.85
C PHE A 162 -10.45 5.40 4.92
N GLY A 163 -11.43 5.90 5.68
CA GLY A 163 -11.17 6.79 6.80
C GLY A 163 -10.33 6.13 7.90
N LYS A 164 -10.59 4.85 8.20
CA LYS A 164 -9.84 4.11 9.22
C LYS A 164 -8.41 3.82 8.78
N ILE A 165 -8.20 3.41 7.53
CA ILE A 165 -6.87 3.25 6.95
C ILE A 165 -6.11 4.57 7.05
N ALA A 166 -6.71 5.67 6.60
CA ALA A 166 -6.07 6.99 6.63
C ALA A 166 -5.74 7.50 8.06
N GLU A 167 -6.47 7.06 9.08
CA GLU A 167 -6.12 7.33 10.48
C GLU A 167 -4.85 6.57 10.90
N GLU A 168 -4.73 5.30 10.52
CA GLU A 168 -3.60 4.44 10.88
C GLU A 168 -2.32 4.80 10.11
N GLU A 169 -2.44 5.29 8.87
CA GLU A 169 -1.34 5.72 8.00
C GLU A 169 -0.44 6.83 8.59
N VAL A 170 -0.90 7.55 9.60
CA VAL A 170 -0.09 8.59 10.28
C VAL A 170 1.18 7.99 10.90
N GLU A 171 1.15 6.73 11.29
CA GLU A 171 2.31 6.07 11.92
C GLU A 171 3.47 5.86 10.94
N HIS A 172 3.19 5.64 9.65
CA HIS A 172 4.22 5.54 8.61
C HIS A 172 5.10 6.79 8.55
N ILE A 173 4.47 7.95 8.60
CA ILE A 173 5.13 9.26 8.55
C ILE A 173 5.91 9.52 9.83
N ARG A 174 5.28 9.26 10.99
CA ARG A 174 5.92 9.42 12.31
C ARG A 174 7.18 8.58 12.41
N LEU A 175 7.14 7.35 11.90
CA LEU A 175 8.29 6.46 11.90
C LEU A 175 9.42 7.00 11.04
N ALA A 176 9.14 7.45 9.81
CA ALA A 176 10.14 8.05 8.95
C ALA A 176 10.76 9.30 9.57
N THR A 177 9.95 10.22 10.13
CA THR A 177 10.46 11.42 10.81
C THR A 177 11.27 11.09 12.05
N LYS A 178 10.89 10.06 12.81
CA LYS A 178 11.63 9.63 14.02
C LYS A 178 13.04 9.16 13.70
N PHE A 179 13.22 8.38 12.63
CA PHE A 179 14.52 7.79 12.27
C PHE A 179 15.33 8.66 11.30
N TYR A 180 14.65 9.51 10.51
CA TYR A 180 15.26 10.36 9.50
C TYR A 180 14.63 11.78 9.51
N PRO A 181 14.81 12.55 10.60
CA PRO A 181 14.14 13.85 10.79
C PRO A 181 14.51 14.90 9.75
N ASP A 182 15.72 14.83 9.20
CA ASP A 182 16.21 15.76 8.16
C ASP A 182 15.70 15.42 6.76
N ALA A 183 14.92 14.34 6.62
CA ALA A 183 14.27 14.03 5.37
C ALA A 183 12.93 14.75 5.27
N ALA A 184 12.80 15.63 4.27
CA ALA A 184 11.51 16.21 3.94
C ALA A 184 10.55 15.09 3.49
N VAL A 185 9.55 14.79 4.33
CA VAL A 185 8.31 14.18 3.84
C VAL A 185 7.62 15.29 3.07
N VAL A 186 7.62 15.18 1.74
CA VAL A 186 7.10 16.21 0.87
C VAL A 186 5.58 16.09 0.91
N SER A 187 4.94 16.96 1.70
CA SER A 187 3.50 17.19 1.55
C SER A 187 3.21 17.49 0.07
N PRO A 188 2.25 16.80 -0.56
CA PRO A 188 1.86 17.16 -1.91
C PRO A 188 1.34 18.59 -1.87
N VAL A 189 1.92 19.45 -2.70
CA VAL A 189 1.27 20.71 -3.07
C VAL A 189 -0.10 20.33 -3.65
N LEU A 190 -1.15 20.86 -3.04
CA LEU A 190 -2.55 20.68 -3.42
C LEU A 190 -2.81 21.03 -4.90
#